data_AF-A0A820H6T0-F1
#
_entry.id   AF-A0A820H6T0-F1
#
_cell.length_a   1.000
_cell.length_b   1.000
_cell.length_c   1.000
_cell.angle_alpha   90.00
_cell.angle_beta   90.00
_cell.angle_gamma   90.00
#
_symmetry.space_group_name_H-M   'P 1'
#
loop_
_entity.id
_entity.type
_entity.pdbx_description
1 polymer ?
#
loop_
_entity_poly.entity_id
_entity_poly.type
_entity_poly.pdbx_seq_one_letter_code
_entity_poly.pdbx_strand_id
1 'polypeptide(L)'
;MCEYITNNDESSSEYANDPFIDYDSNLNQIGVKQFTWEQCINMFKSDIFLKTHSIEENKQMIEYFYRKYSKIDTDNGMNIDIQQIPFLMDQNNHLQPIKGIYFPTDTIDDKETNDCEYLFANKTIFVWLNEKSQKEIKQWLKGLGVDERADLTYLRRTIIPNVASYITRENTIKTIRMLFILFQKNAITKKEL
;
A
#
# COMPACT_ATOMS: atom_id res chain seq x y z
N MET A 1 -17.39 -9.74 -12.58
CA MET A 1 -16.70 -10.83 -11.85
C MET A 1 -15.41 -11.05 -12.63
N CYS A 2 -14.22 -10.72 -12.10
CA CYS A 2 -12.97 -11.04 -12.82
C CYS A 2 -12.46 -12.38 -12.36
N GLU A 3 -11.83 -13.06 -13.29
CA GLU A 3 -11.40 -14.43 -13.20
C GLU A 3 -9.93 -14.55 -13.57
N TYR A 4 -9.24 -15.44 -12.86
CA TYR A 4 -7.83 -15.75 -13.09
C TYR A 4 -7.66 -16.91 -14.05
N ILE A 5 -6.75 -16.77 -15.04
CA ILE A 5 -6.47 -17.78 -16.06
C ILE A 5 -5.10 -18.40 -15.81
N THR A 6 -5.05 -19.73 -15.71
CA THR A 6 -3.81 -20.51 -15.88
C THR A 6 -3.90 -21.36 -17.15
N ASN A 7 -2.82 -21.41 -17.94
CA ASN A 7 -2.73 -22.37 -19.05
C ASN A 7 -2.71 -23.81 -18.48
N ASN A 8 -3.42 -24.72 -19.16
CA ASN A 8 -3.56 -26.13 -18.76
C ASN A 8 -2.34 -27.01 -19.12
N ASP A 9 -1.21 -26.43 -19.51
CA ASP A 9 0.00 -27.22 -19.75
C ASP A 9 0.65 -27.58 -18.41
N GLU A 10 0.55 -28.86 -18.03
CA GLU A 10 1.15 -29.44 -16.82
C GLU A 10 2.68 -29.24 -16.72
N SER A 11 3.32 -28.67 -17.74
CA SER A 11 4.76 -28.42 -17.82
C SER A 11 5.19 -26.94 -17.83
N SER A 12 4.29 -25.97 -18.00
CA SER A 12 4.65 -24.54 -17.98
C SER A 12 3.80 -23.78 -16.96
N SER A 13 4.41 -23.47 -15.81
CA SER A 13 3.89 -22.53 -14.82
C SER A 13 4.06 -21.08 -15.30
N GLU A 14 3.68 -20.79 -16.54
CA GLU A 14 3.73 -19.43 -17.09
C GLU A 14 2.39 -18.75 -16.85
N TYR A 15 2.44 -17.65 -16.09
CA TYR A 15 1.27 -16.82 -15.82
C TYR A 15 0.79 -16.12 -17.10
N ALA A 16 -0.53 -16.01 -17.27
CA ALA A 16 -1.11 -15.26 -18.37
C ALA A 16 -0.72 -13.76 -18.27
N ASN A 17 -0.49 -13.11 -19.41
CA ASN A 17 -0.08 -11.70 -19.47
C ASN A 17 -1.11 -10.72 -18.88
N ASP A 18 -2.40 -11.07 -18.89
CA ASP A 18 -3.45 -10.39 -18.11
C ASP A 18 -4.26 -11.45 -17.36
N PRO A 19 -3.87 -11.76 -16.12
CA PRO A 19 -4.49 -12.84 -15.38
C PRO A 19 -5.74 -12.37 -14.64
N PHE A 20 -6.29 -11.18 -14.91
CA PHE A 20 -7.60 -10.79 -14.38
C PHE A 20 -8.49 -10.24 -15.49
N ILE A 21 -9.20 -11.16 -16.14
CA ILE A 21 -10.16 -10.88 -17.21
C ILE A 21 -11.59 -10.90 -16.68
N ASP A 22 -12.54 -10.29 -17.37
CA ASP A 22 -13.96 -10.41 -17.02
C ASP A 22 -14.47 -11.84 -17.24
N TYR A 23 -15.50 -12.21 -16.46
CA TYR A 23 -16.14 -13.52 -16.52
C TYR A 23 -16.58 -13.87 -17.94
N ASP A 24 -16.08 -14.99 -18.46
CA ASP A 24 -16.50 -15.54 -19.74
C ASP A 24 -16.89 -17.01 -19.55
N SER A 25 -18.19 -17.29 -19.68
CA SER A 25 -18.75 -18.64 -19.58
C SER A 25 -18.16 -19.63 -20.59
N ASN A 26 -17.59 -19.15 -21.70
CA ASN A 26 -16.97 -20.00 -22.71
C ASN A 26 -15.61 -20.56 -22.24
N LEU A 27 -14.93 -19.89 -21.30
CA LEU A 27 -13.65 -20.35 -20.77
C LEU A 27 -13.80 -21.60 -19.89
N ASN A 28 -14.89 -21.69 -19.14
CA ASN A 28 -15.23 -22.92 -18.41
C ASN A 28 -15.46 -24.12 -19.34
N GLN A 29 -16.01 -23.89 -20.53
CA GLN A 29 -16.29 -24.97 -21.50
C GLN A 29 -15.00 -25.56 -22.08
N ILE A 30 -13.91 -24.80 -22.11
CA ILE A 30 -12.59 -25.27 -22.56
C ILE A 30 -11.68 -25.72 -21.41
N GLY A 31 -12.23 -25.88 -20.20
CA GLY A 31 -11.53 -26.45 -19.04
C GLY A 31 -10.55 -25.49 -18.35
N VAL A 32 -10.65 -24.19 -18.59
CA VAL A 32 -9.85 -23.18 -17.88
C VAL A 32 -10.31 -23.12 -16.43
N LYS A 33 -9.38 -23.27 -15.48
CA LYS A 33 -9.67 -23.06 -14.07
C LYS A 33 -9.77 -21.57 -13.79
N GLN A 34 -10.88 -21.18 -13.18
CA GLN A 34 -11.18 -19.79 -12.83
C GLN A 34 -11.09 -19.60 -11.31
N PHE A 35 -10.60 -18.45 -10.90
CA PHE A 35 -10.62 -18.03 -9.50
C PHE A 35 -11.53 -16.81 -9.33
N THR A 36 -12.37 -16.85 -8.31
CA THR A 36 -13.15 -15.71 -7.84
C THR A 36 -12.26 -14.69 -7.13
N TRP A 37 -12.72 -13.45 -7.00
CA TRP A 37 -12.00 -12.43 -6.21
C TRP A 37 -11.77 -12.83 -4.76
N GLU A 38 -12.73 -13.53 -4.14
CA GLU A 38 -12.57 -14.05 -2.80
C GLU A 38 -11.40 -15.04 -2.72
N GLN A 39 -11.28 -15.95 -3.70
CA GLN A 39 -10.17 -16.88 -3.80
C GLN A 39 -8.84 -16.17 -4.08
N CYS A 40 -8.82 -15.14 -4.93
CA CYS A 40 -7.63 -14.31 -5.18
C CYS A 40 -7.17 -13.58 -3.91
N ILE A 41 -8.09 -12.97 -3.16
CA ILE A 41 -7.78 -12.31 -1.89
C ILE A 41 -7.23 -13.32 -0.87
N ASN A 42 -7.81 -14.53 -0.81
CA ASN A 42 -7.30 -15.59 0.06
C ASN A 42 -5.91 -16.07 -0.36
N MET A 43 -5.62 -16.11 -1.66
CA MET A 43 -4.27 -16.41 -2.18
C MET A 43 -3.26 -15.34 -1.73
N PHE A 44 -3.59 -14.05 -1.84
CA PHE A 44 -2.71 -12.96 -1.39
C PHE A 44 -2.43 -12.99 0.11
N LYS A 45 -3.33 -13.57 0.90
CA LYS A 45 -3.17 -13.77 2.35
C LYS A 45 -2.45 -15.06 2.73
N SER A 46 -2.18 -15.95 1.76
CA SER A 46 -1.58 -17.24 2.05
C SER A 46 -0.09 -17.11 2.40
N ASP A 47 0.37 -17.91 3.37
CA ASP A 47 1.78 -17.93 3.78
C ASP A 47 2.75 -18.24 2.63
N ILE A 48 2.30 -19.07 1.67
CA ILE A 48 3.10 -19.43 0.51
C ILE A 48 3.33 -18.20 -0.35
N PHE A 49 2.25 -17.49 -0.71
CA PHE A 49 2.34 -16.30 -1.53
C PHE A 49 3.19 -15.22 -0.83
N LEU A 50 2.96 -14.96 0.45
CA LEU A 50 3.71 -13.96 1.20
C LEU A 50 5.21 -14.28 1.32
N LYS A 51 5.60 -15.56 1.35
CA LYS A 51 7.01 -15.98 1.40
C LYS A 51 7.72 -15.85 0.06
N THR A 52 7.00 -15.99 -1.05
CA THR A 52 7.59 -15.99 -2.39
C THR A 52 7.46 -14.64 -3.08
N HIS A 53 6.49 -13.81 -2.69
CA HIS A 53 6.21 -12.52 -3.31
C HIS A 53 7.26 -11.49 -2.91
N SER A 54 8.06 -11.08 -3.88
CA SER A 54 9.15 -10.12 -3.75
C SER A 54 8.67 -8.67 -3.86
N ILE A 55 9.55 -7.73 -3.49
CA ILE A 55 9.29 -6.30 -3.62
C ILE A 55 9.06 -5.89 -5.08
N GLU A 56 9.84 -6.44 -6.01
CA GLU A 56 9.74 -6.18 -7.44
C GLU A 56 8.42 -6.69 -8.03
N GLU A 57 7.96 -7.86 -7.61
CA GLU A 57 6.63 -8.36 -7.96
C GLU A 57 5.53 -7.49 -7.35
N ASN A 58 5.72 -6.96 -6.15
CA ASN A 58 4.76 -6.04 -5.56
C ASN A 58 4.66 -4.71 -6.33
N LYS A 59 5.79 -4.18 -6.82
CA LYS A 59 5.78 -3.00 -7.72
C LYS A 59 4.97 -3.29 -8.99
N GLN A 60 5.19 -4.44 -9.61
CA GLN A 60 4.42 -4.85 -10.80
C GLN A 60 2.93 -4.99 -10.51
N MET A 61 2.58 -5.56 -9.36
CA MET A 61 1.20 -5.70 -8.89
C MET A 61 0.54 -4.32 -8.68
N ILE A 62 1.25 -3.36 -8.07
CA ILE A 62 0.78 -1.97 -7.90
C ILE A 62 0.57 -1.31 -9.27
N GLU A 63 1.52 -1.45 -10.20
CA GLU A 63 1.39 -0.92 -11.56
C GLU A 63 0.21 -1.52 -12.32
N TYR A 64 -0.01 -2.82 -12.18
CA TYR A 64 -1.15 -3.52 -12.75
C TYR A 64 -2.46 -2.93 -12.24
N PHE A 65 -2.64 -2.83 -10.92
CA PHE A 65 -3.85 -2.27 -10.32
C PHE A 65 -4.02 -0.80 -10.67
N TYR A 66 -2.95 0.00 -10.71
CA TYR A 66 -3.02 1.37 -11.18
C TYR A 66 -3.56 1.43 -12.61
N ARG A 67 -2.98 0.67 -13.55
CA ARG A 67 -3.43 0.68 -14.95
C ARG A 67 -4.89 0.25 -15.11
N LYS A 68 -5.31 -0.78 -14.35
CA LYS A 68 -6.67 -1.31 -14.41
C LYS A 68 -7.68 -0.34 -13.79
N TYR A 69 -7.38 0.26 -12.63
CA TYR A 69 -8.38 0.97 -11.82
C TYR A 69 -8.22 2.50 -11.79
N SER A 70 -7.15 3.09 -12.34
CA SER A 70 -6.98 4.55 -12.38
C SER A 70 -7.76 5.25 -13.49
N LYS A 71 -8.19 4.51 -14.52
CA LYS A 71 -8.82 5.05 -15.74
C LYS A 71 -10.28 4.61 -15.92
N ILE A 72 -10.79 3.78 -15.02
CA ILE A 72 -12.18 3.31 -15.10
C ILE A 72 -13.06 4.38 -14.45
N ASP A 73 -13.78 5.14 -15.29
CA ASP A 73 -15.03 5.76 -14.86
C ASP A 73 -15.91 4.64 -14.30
N THR A 74 -16.48 4.88 -13.13
CA THR A 74 -17.24 4.02 -12.20
C THR A 74 -18.41 3.20 -12.77
N ASP A 75 -18.47 2.91 -14.07
CA ASP A 75 -19.64 2.35 -14.75
C ASP A 75 -19.49 0.90 -15.23
N ASN A 76 -18.29 0.30 -15.17
CA ASN A 76 -18.06 -1.08 -15.61
C ASN A 76 -18.31 -2.11 -14.50
N GLY A 77 -19.49 -2.15 -13.89
CA GLY A 77 -20.10 -3.33 -13.22
C GLY A 77 -19.31 -4.10 -12.14
N MET A 78 -18.08 -3.69 -11.83
CA MET A 78 -17.17 -4.28 -10.87
C MET A 78 -17.22 -3.47 -9.59
N ASN A 79 -18.12 -3.87 -8.71
CA ASN A 79 -18.22 -3.32 -7.36
C ASN A 79 -17.15 -3.95 -6.46
N ILE A 80 -15.88 -3.86 -6.86
CA ILE A 80 -14.76 -4.35 -6.06
C ILE A 80 -14.12 -3.15 -5.41
N ASP A 81 -14.20 -3.12 -4.10
CA ASP A 81 -13.47 -2.13 -3.31
C ASP A 81 -11.98 -2.51 -3.32
N ILE A 82 -11.25 -1.93 -4.28
CA ILE A 82 -9.79 -2.07 -4.41
C ILE A 82 -9.07 -1.75 -3.10
N GLN A 83 -9.66 -0.91 -2.22
CA GLN A 83 -9.07 -0.57 -0.92
C GLN A 83 -9.01 -1.76 0.05
N GLN A 84 -9.85 -2.79 -0.15
CA GLN A 84 -9.86 -4.02 0.66
C GLN A 84 -8.88 -5.08 0.17
N ILE A 85 -8.37 -4.96 -1.06
CA ILE A 85 -7.44 -5.94 -1.63
C ILE A 85 -6.07 -5.74 -0.97
N PRO A 86 -5.46 -6.78 -0.39
CA PRO A 86 -4.11 -6.69 0.14
C PRO A 86 -3.10 -6.73 -1.01
N PHE A 87 -2.63 -5.56 -1.43
CA PHE A 87 -1.67 -5.45 -2.55
C PHE A 87 -0.55 -4.44 -2.33
N LEU A 88 -0.52 -3.75 -1.19
CA LEU A 88 0.60 -2.87 -0.84
C LEU A 88 1.41 -3.52 0.28
N MET A 89 2.69 -3.76 0.03
CA MET A 89 3.56 -4.39 1.00
C MET A 89 3.99 -3.40 2.09
N ASP A 90 3.93 -3.84 3.34
CA ASP A 90 4.28 -3.06 4.53
C ASP A 90 5.78 -3.15 4.90
N GLN A 91 6.17 -2.49 6.00
CA GLN A 91 7.54 -2.50 6.51
C GLN A 91 8.03 -3.90 6.95
N ASN A 92 7.12 -4.84 7.18
CA ASN A 92 7.39 -6.22 7.57
C ASN A 92 7.33 -7.19 6.38
N ASN A 93 7.23 -6.67 5.15
CA ASN A 93 7.06 -7.43 3.92
C ASN A 93 5.74 -8.22 3.82
N HIS A 94 4.69 -7.80 4.52
CA HIS A 94 3.36 -8.38 4.38
C HIS A 94 2.49 -7.53 3.46
N LEU A 95 1.67 -8.18 2.64
CA LEU A 95 0.67 -7.49 1.85
C LEU A 95 -0.49 -7.05 2.73
N GLN A 96 -0.76 -5.75 2.71
CA GLN A 96 -1.82 -5.14 3.48
C GLN A 96 -2.85 -4.50 2.56
N PRO A 97 -4.13 -4.48 2.97
CA PRO A 97 -5.11 -3.58 2.37
C PRO A 97 -4.62 -2.14 2.46
N ILE A 98 -5.03 -1.29 1.51
CA ILE A 98 -4.64 0.12 1.50
C ILE A 98 -5.14 0.85 2.75
N LYS A 99 -6.30 0.45 3.28
CA LYS A 99 -6.86 1.09 4.46
C LYS A 99 -6.00 0.82 5.69
N GLY A 100 -5.34 1.87 6.20
CA GLY A 100 -4.55 1.81 7.43
C GLY A 100 -3.05 1.66 7.23
N ILE A 101 -2.58 1.68 5.98
CA ILE A 101 -1.15 1.80 5.67
C ILE A 101 -0.80 3.26 5.35
N TYR A 102 0.33 3.72 5.87
CA TYR A 102 0.81 5.09 5.70
C TYR A 102 2.09 5.14 4.88
N PHE A 103 2.27 6.21 4.12
CA PHE A 103 3.60 6.50 3.60
C PHE A 103 4.53 6.91 4.75
N PRO A 104 5.74 6.33 4.83
CA PRO A 104 6.73 6.77 5.80
C PRO A 104 7.13 8.22 5.52
N THR A 105 7.38 9.00 6.56
CA THR A 105 7.91 10.36 6.46
C THR A 105 9.41 10.35 6.72
N ASP A 106 10.15 11.25 6.07
CA ASP A 106 11.62 11.37 6.21
C ASP A 106 12.10 11.64 7.67
N THR A 107 11.16 11.92 8.57
CA THR A 107 11.38 12.24 9.97
C THR A 107 11.25 11.04 10.91
N ILE A 108 10.62 9.94 10.49
CA ILE A 108 10.42 8.76 11.33
C ILE A 108 11.63 7.83 11.14
N ASP A 109 12.41 7.65 12.21
CA ASP A 109 13.50 6.69 12.23
C ASP A 109 12.91 5.28 12.30
N ASP A 110 13.25 4.41 11.34
CA ASP A 110 12.76 3.03 11.20
C ASP A 110 12.99 2.16 12.47
N LYS A 111 13.81 2.64 13.41
CA LYS A 111 14.13 1.95 14.67
C LYS A 111 13.15 2.26 15.81
N GLU A 112 12.36 3.33 15.73
CA GLU A 112 11.41 3.72 16.79
C GLU A 112 10.00 3.10 16.62
N THR A 113 9.77 2.34 15.55
CA THR A 113 8.42 1.88 15.14
C THR A 113 8.06 0.45 15.52
N ASN A 114 8.93 -0.31 16.19
CA ASN A 114 8.62 -1.69 16.60
C ASN A 114 7.43 -1.79 17.58
N ASP A 115 7.04 -0.69 18.24
CA ASP A 115 5.87 -0.61 19.15
C ASP A 115 4.68 0.17 18.55
N CYS A 116 4.72 0.52 17.26
CA CYS A 116 3.62 1.27 16.65
C CYS A 116 2.50 0.35 16.16
N GLU A 117 1.26 0.58 16.61
CA GLU A 117 0.00 0.03 16.06
C GLU A 117 -0.24 0.35 14.57
N TYR A 118 0.72 0.99 13.88
CA TYR A 118 0.56 1.56 12.55
C TYR A 118 1.41 0.81 11.52
N LEU A 119 0.80 0.55 10.36
CA LEU A 119 1.47 -0.08 9.22
C LEU A 119 1.97 1.00 8.27
N PHE A 120 3.21 0.86 7.80
CA PHE A 120 3.85 1.76 6.87
C PHE A 120 4.16 1.02 5.57
N ALA A 121 4.05 1.70 4.44
CA ALA A 121 4.48 1.16 3.17
C ALA A 121 5.97 0.81 3.23
N ASN A 122 6.33 -0.34 2.65
CA ASN A 122 7.70 -0.80 2.57
C ASN A 122 8.64 0.31 2.06
N LYS A 123 9.79 0.49 2.72
CA LYS A 123 10.73 1.58 2.41
C LYS A 123 11.19 1.58 0.96
N THR A 124 11.50 0.41 0.40
CA THR A 124 11.95 0.27 -0.99
C THR A 124 10.85 0.65 -1.97
N ILE A 125 9.60 0.28 -1.67
CA ILE A 125 8.43 0.68 -2.46
C ILE A 125 8.19 2.18 -2.35
N PHE A 126 8.31 2.76 -1.15
CA PHE A 126 8.16 4.20 -0.96
C PHE A 126 9.20 5.01 -1.73
N VAL A 127 10.48 4.58 -1.71
CA VAL A 127 11.55 5.20 -2.51
C VAL A 127 11.20 5.15 -4.00
N TRP A 128 10.75 3.99 -4.49
CA TRP A 128 10.31 3.82 -5.87
C TRP A 128 9.11 4.72 -6.22
N LEU A 129 8.12 4.85 -5.32
CA LEU A 129 6.97 5.76 -5.50
C LEU A 129 7.36 7.25 -5.51
N ASN A 130 8.52 7.61 -4.95
CA ASN A 130 9.05 8.97 -4.99
C ASN A 130 9.81 9.28 -6.29
N GLU A 131 10.06 8.29 -7.14
CA GLU A 131 10.62 8.53 -8.46
C GLU A 131 9.65 9.34 -9.33
N LYS A 132 10.21 10.21 -10.19
CA LYS A 132 9.41 11.11 -11.04
C LYS A 132 8.44 10.35 -11.96
N SER A 133 8.84 9.17 -12.43
CA SER A 133 8.04 8.27 -13.27
C SER A 133 6.81 7.71 -12.56
N GLN A 134 6.83 7.61 -11.23
CA GLN A 134 5.79 6.96 -10.43
C GLN A 134 4.86 7.94 -9.70
N LYS A 135 5.01 9.24 -9.99
CA LYS A 135 4.24 10.32 -9.34
C LYS A 135 2.73 10.09 -9.42
N GLU A 136 2.23 9.63 -10.56
CA GLU A 136 0.79 9.39 -10.76
C GLU A 136 0.29 8.21 -9.92
N ILE A 137 1.06 7.12 -9.87
CA ILE A 137 0.77 5.95 -9.03
C ILE A 137 0.72 6.36 -7.55
N LYS A 138 1.69 7.15 -7.09
CA LYS A 138 1.71 7.66 -5.72
C LYS A 138 0.46 8.51 -5.43
N GLN A 139 0.04 9.38 -6.35
CA GLN A 139 -1.18 10.18 -6.16
C GLN A 139 -2.45 9.34 -6.17
N TRP A 140 -2.51 8.32 -7.02
CA TRP A 140 -3.62 7.38 -7.03
C TRP A 140 -3.72 6.60 -5.71
N LEU A 141 -2.60 6.09 -5.18
CA LEU A 141 -2.56 5.45 -3.87
C LEU A 141 -3.02 6.39 -2.74
N LYS A 142 -2.64 7.68 -2.79
CA LYS A 142 -3.19 8.69 -1.87
C LYS A 142 -4.70 8.84 -2.01
N GLY A 143 -5.21 8.88 -3.25
CA GLY A 143 -6.64 8.93 -3.53
C GLY A 143 -7.41 7.71 -3.01
N LEU A 144 -6.75 6.56 -2.91
CA LEU A 144 -7.30 5.34 -2.32
C LEU A 144 -7.22 5.30 -0.78
N GLY A 145 -6.57 6.27 -0.14
CA GLY A 145 -6.46 6.38 1.32
C GLY A 145 -5.10 5.99 1.91
N VAL A 146 -4.06 5.79 1.09
CA VAL A 146 -2.67 5.73 1.59
C VAL A 146 -2.22 7.15 1.91
N ASP A 147 -2.51 7.59 3.13
CA ASP A 147 -2.13 8.92 3.57
C ASP A 147 -0.65 8.98 3.94
N GLU A 148 -0.03 10.15 3.72
CA GLU A 148 1.17 10.49 4.48
C GLU A 148 0.71 10.60 5.94
N ARG A 149 1.41 9.94 6.87
CA ARG A 149 1.09 10.11 8.28
C ARG A 149 1.08 11.61 8.55
N ALA A 150 -0.10 12.16 8.78
CA ALA A 150 -0.21 13.57 9.12
C ALA A 150 0.60 13.72 10.40
N ASP A 151 1.69 14.50 10.33
CA ASP A 151 2.62 14.70 11.46
C ASP A 151 1.85 15.11 12.74
N LEU A 152 0.61 15.61 12.60
CA LEU A 152 -0.36 15.87 13.65
C LEU A 152 -0.72 14.69 14.56
N THR A 153 -1.05 13.52 14.00
CA THR A 153 -1.50 12.38 14.81
C THR A 153 -0.32 11.82 15.59
N TYR A 154 0.86 11.79 14.96
CA TYR A 154 2.11 11.43 15.62
C TYR A 154 2.47 12.42 16.71
N LEU A 155 2.38 13.72 16.42
CA LEU A 155 2.60 14.78 17.38
C LEU A 155 1.67 14.64 18.59
N ARG A 156 0.36 14.51 18.38
CA ARG A 156 -0.65 14.48 19.46
C ARG A 156 -0.59 13.22 20.33
N ARG A 157 -0.23 12.07 19.76
CA ARG A 157 -0.26 10.79 20.48
C ARG A 157 1.09 10.30 20.96
N THR A 158 2.18 10.73 20.32
CA THR A 158 3.53 10.23 20.64
C THR A 158 4.41 11.31 21.23
N ILE A 159 4.54 12.46 20.56
CA ILE A 159 5.49 13.51 20.96
C ILE A 159 4.97 14.34 22.14
N ILE A 160 3.74 14.87 22.06
CA ILE A 160 3.17 15.72 23.12
C ILE A 160 3.10 14.97 24.46
N PRO A 161 2.58 13.73 24.54
CA PRO A 161 2.52 13.01 25.81
C PRO A 161 3.89 12.64 26.40
N ASN A 162 4.89 12.44 25.54
CA ASN A 162 6.22 11.98 25.93
C ASN A 162 7.30 13.06 25.75
N VAL A 163 6.96 14.35 25.75
CA VAL A 163 7.88 15.43 25.34
C VAL A 163 9.19 15.45 26.14
N ALA A 164 9.14 15.04 27.41
CA ALA A 164 10.27 14.99 28.32
C ALA A 164 11.28 13.87 28.02
N SER A 165 10.83 12.78 27.38
CA SER A 165 11.66 11.60 27.08
C SER A 165 11.88 11.36 25.59
N TYR A 166 11.02 11.92 24.74
CA TYR A 166 11.07 11.76 23.29
C TYR A 166 12.18 12.59 22.65
N ILE A 167 12.41 13.83 23.11
CA ILE A 167 13.40 14.72 22.51
C ILE A 167 14.81 14.32 22.98
N THR A 168 15.56 13.69 22.07
CA THR A 168 16.96 13.29 22.25
C THR A 168 17.87 14.14 21.37
N ARG A 169 19.16 14.21 21.69
CA ARG A 169 20.14 14.97 20.90
C ARG A 169 20.16 14.55 19.42
N GLU A 170 19.83 13.29 19.14
CA GLU A 170 19.82 12.73 17.78
C GLU A 170 18.58 13.13 16.98
N ASN A 171 17.41 13.25 17.62
CA ASN A 171 16.15 13.56 16.93
C ASN A 171 15.70 15.03 17.04
N THR A 172 16.27 15.84 17.96
CA THR A 172 15.85 17.24 18.20
C THR A 172 15.72 18.08 16.93
N ILE A 173 16.71 18.07 16.05
CA ILE A 173 16.69 18.90 14.83
C ILE A 173 15.59 18.45 13.87
N LYS A 174 15.39 17.13 13.72
CA LYS A 174 14.33 16.57 12.88
C LYS A 174 12.96 16.92 13.45
N THR A 175 12.77 16.78 14.75
CA THR A 175 11.50 17.08 15.42
C THR A 175 11.14 18.56 15.34
N ILE A 176 12.10 19.47 15.55
CA ILE A 176 11.87 20.92 15.40
C ILE A 176 11.44 21.26 13.97
N ARG A 177 12.10 20.69 12.95
CA ARG A 177 11.72 20.90 11.54
C ARG A 177 10.30 20.40 11.25
N MET A 178 9.95 19.22 11.76
CA MET A 178 8.61 18.65 11.64
C MET A 178 7.55 19.58 12.25
N LEU A 179 7.75 20.04 13.49
CA LEU A 179 6.85 20.99 14.17
C LEU A 179 6.72 22.30 13.40
N PHE A 180 7.82 22.82 12.87
CA PHE A 180 7.81 24.05 12.10
C PHE A 180 7.01 23.92 10.79
N ILE A 181 7.17 22.80 10.07
CA ILE A 181 6.39 22.50 8.86
C ILE A 181 4.90 22.39 9.18
N LEU A 182 4.54 21.71 10.28
CA LEU A 182 3.17 21.61 10.76
C LEU A 182 2.56 22.99 11.10
N PHE A 183 3.34 23.85 11.75
CA PHE A 183 2.92 25.20 12.10
C PHE A 183 2.72 26.06 10.85
N GLN A 184 3.64 26.02 9.88
CA GLN A 184 3.52 26.74 8.61
C GLN A 184 2.28 26.31 7.80
N LYS A 185 1.89 25.04 7.89
CA LYS A 185 0.69 24.49 7.24
C LYS A 185 -0.61 24.83 8.00
N ASN A 186 -0.56 25.62 9.08
CA ASN A 186 -1.67 25.88 10.01
C ASN A 186 -2.29 24.60 10.58
N ALA A 187 -1.56 23.50 10.57
CA ALA A 187 -2.04 22.22 11.02
C ALA A 187 -1.98 22.16 12.56
N ILE A 188 -0.98 22.81 13.16
CA ILE A 188 -0.90 23.08 14.60
C ILE A 188 -0.90 24.57 14.91
N THR A 189 -1.39 24.92 16.10
CA THR A 189 -1.38 26.30 16.61
C THR A 189 -0.53 26.45 17.87
N LYS A 190 -0.30 27.70 18.29
CA LYS A 190 0.41 28.03 19.54
C LYS A 190 -0.25 27.46 20.82
N LYS A 191 -1.43 26.85 20.70
CA LYS A 191 -2.16 26.20 21.80
C LYS A 191 -1.75 24.74 21.99
N GLU A 192 -1.13 24.13 20.97
CA GLU A 192 -0.66 22.74 20.94
C GLU A 192 0.86 22.63 21.11
N LEU A 193 1.57 23.76 21.07
CA LEU A 193 3.01 23.92 21.35
C LEU A 193 3.21 24.54 22.72
#